data_AF-A0A974H8J0-F1
#
_entry.id   AF-A0A974H8J0-F1
#
_cell.length_a   1.000
_cell.length_b   1.000
_cell.length_c   1.000
_cell.angle_alpha   90.00
_cell.angle_beta   90.00
_cell.angle_gamma   90.00
#
_symmetry.space_group_name_H-M   'P 1'
#
loop_
_entity.id
_entity.type
_entity.pdbx_description
1 polymer ?
#
loop_
_entity_poly.entity_id
_entity_poly.type
_entity_poly.pdbx_seq_one_letter_code
_entity_poly.pdbx_strand_id
1 'polypeptide(L)'
;MKKVPGVPIKCGFYDLGLPPTTDPQQVLLDAVGDLPNTSKGTRTLIKILHHYGRKTILMHWMGGVSPTMKKWRRQVNTVLPLYKLTFEKRGNMTKFTKIWEPWLTQEGLDVDYRNLI
;
A
#
# COMPACT_ATOMS: atom_id res chain seq x y z
N MET A 1 -17.17 29.89 18.45
CA MET A 1 -17.02 28.53 17.89
C MET A 1 -15.77 27.88 18.51
N LYS A 2 -15.93 26.80 19.29
CA LYS A 2 -14.83 26.12 19.99
C LYS A 2 -14.03 25.29 18.96
N LYS A 3 -12.71 25.52 18.86
CA LYS A 3 -11.77 24.67 18.10
C LYS A 3 -11.77 23.27 18.72
N VAL A 4 -12.19 22.27 17.96
CA VAL A 4 -12.01 20.87 18.33
C VAL A 4 -10.55 20.51 18.06
N PRO A 5 -9.77 20.04 19.05
CA PRO A 5 -8.38 19.66 18.83
C PRO A 5 -8.36 18.41 17.93
N GLY A 6 -7.68 18.53 16.79
CA GLY A 6 -7.54 17.45 15.82
C GLY A 6 -6.85 16.26 16.47
N VAL A 7 -7.59 15.15 16.59
CA VAL A 7 -7.02 13.86 16.96
C VAL A 7 -6.00 13.51 15.87
N PRO A 8 -4.72 13.26 16.21
CA PRO A 8 -3.76 12.79 15.23
C PRO A 8 -4.21 11.39 14.79
N ILE A 9 -4.77 11.31 13.58
CA ILE A 9 -4.98 10.04 12.91
C ILE A 9 -3.58 9.49 12.68
N LYS A 10 -3.17 8.50 13.48
CA LYS A 10 -1.96 7.71 13.22
C LYS A 10 -2.15 7.01 11.87
N CYS A 11 -1.78 7.69 10.79
CA CYS A 11 -1.68 7.11 9.47
C CYS A 11 -0.53 6.11 9.49
N GLY A 12 -0.81 4.80 9.42
CA GLY A 12 0.21 3.75 9.30
C GLY A 12 0.97 3.75 7.97
N PHE A 13 1.06 4.89 7.28
CA PHE A 13 1.87 5.08 6.08
C PHE A 13 3.34 5.38 6.42
N TYR A 14 3.62 5.91 7.61
CA TYR A 14 4.99 6.27 8.00
C TYR A 14 5.92 5.06 8.21
N ASP A 15 5.36 3.88 8.47
CA ASP A 15 6.12 2.65 8.70
C ASP A 15 6.75 2.07 7.40
N LEU A 16 6.32 2.53 6.22
CA LEU A 16 6.86 2.10 4.91
C LEU A 16 8.08 2.91 4.43
N GLY A 17 8.67 3.75 5.29
CA GLY A 17 9.74 4.66 4.88
C GLY A 17 9.27 5.75 3.90
N LEU A 18 7.98 6.04 3.89
CA LEU A 18 7.41 7.17 3.16
C LEU A 18 7.87 8.47 3.84
N PRO A 19 8.39 9.47 3.07
CA PRO A 19 8.80 10.73 3.67
C PRO A 19 7.63 11.36 4.43
N PRO A 20 7.87 11.95 5.61
CA PRO A 20 6.81 12.54 6.42
C PRO A 20 6.35 13.91 5.89
N THR A 21 6.11 14.07 4.59
CA THR A 21 5.49 15.24 3.95
C THR A 21 4.98 14.78 2.56
N THR A 22 3.87 15.20 1.99
CA THR A 22 3.14 16.48 2.02
C THR A 22 1.73 16.17 1.50
N ASP A 23 0.68 16.70 2.13
CA ASP A 23 -0.72 16.67 1.65
C ASP A 23 -1.35 15.30 1.25
N PRO A 24 -2.32 14.76 2.03
CA PRO A 24 -3.04 13.52 1.68
C PRO A 24 -3.72 13.57 0.30
N GLN A 25 -4.01 14.75 -0.26
CA GLN A 25 -4.53 14.89 -1.62
C GLN A 25 -3.51 14.48 -2.68
N GLN A 26 -2.21 14.75 -2.48
CA GLN A 26 -1.15 14.37 -3.41
C GLN A 26 -0.97 12.85 -3.48
N VAL A 27 -1.06 12.21 -2.31
CA VAL A 27 -1.07 10.75 -2.17
C VAL A 27 -2.30 10.17 -2.90
N LEU A 28 -3.47 10.76 -2.69
CA LEU A 28 -4.71 10.30 -3.32
C LEU A 28 -4.74 10.54 -4.85
N LEU A 29 -4.13 11.61 -5.37
CA LEU A 29 -4.22 12.05 -6.77
C LEU A 29 -3.02 11.66 -7.66
N ASP A 30 -2.17 10.74 -7.21
CA ASP A 30 -1.01 10.26 -7.99
C ASP A 30 0.09 11.30 -8.20
N ALA A 31 0.11 12.35 -7.37
CA ALA A 31 1.24 13.27 -7.26
C ALA A 31 2.45 12.64 -6.52
N VAL A 32 2.59 11.31 -6.61
CA VAL A 32 3.77 10.51 -6.19
C VAL A 32 4.90 10.64 -7.23
N GLY A 33 4.81 11.59 -8.17
CA GLY A 33 5.85 11.91 -9.14
C GLY A 33 7.17 12.30 -8.47
N ASP A 34 7.08 12.96 -7.32
CA ASP A 34 8.21 13.61 -6.66
C ASP A 34 8.51 13.02 -5.28
N LEU A 35 8.52 11.69 -5.13
CA LEU A 35 9.10 11.09 -3.93
C LEU A 35 10.64 11.14 -4.04
N PRO A 36 11.33 12.03 -3.30
CA PRO A 36 12.79 12.12 -3.36
C PRO A 36 13.41 10.83 -2.83
N ASN A 37 14.47 10.34 -3.48
CA ASN A 37 15.34 9.24 -3.03
C ASN A 37 14.70 7.85 -2.89
N THR A 38 13.53 7.60 -3.45
CA THR A 38 12.88 6.28 -3.37
C THR A 38 13.33 5.33 -4.50
N SER A 39 13.69 4.09 -4.16
CA SER A 39 14.08 3.06 -5.14
C SER A 39 12.97 2.78 -6.17
N LYS A 40 13.33 2.33 -7.38
CA LYS A 40 12.34 1.96 -8.41
C LYS A 40 11.36 0.88 -7.92
N GLY A 41 11.81 -0.05 -7.07
CA GLY A 41 10.99 -1.10 -6.48
C GLY A 41 9.95 -0.53 -5.52
N THR A 42 10.40 0.32 -4.60
CA THR A 42 9.53 1.00 -3.63
C THR A 42 8.52 1.92 -4.31
N ARG A 43 8.91 2.67 -5.36
CA ARG A 43 7.95 3.47 -6.16
C ARG A 43 6.86 2.60 -6.80
N THR A 44 7.24 1.41 -7.28
CA THR A 44 6.30 0.45 -7.86
C THR A 44 5.33 -0.07 -6.79
N LEU A 45 5.84 -0.43 -5.61
CA LEU A 45 5.02 -0.84 -4.48
C LEU A 45 4.01 0.24 -4.08
N ILE A 46 4.45 1.49 -3.92
CA ILE A 46 3.57 2.60 -3.53
C ILE A 46 2.44 2.79 -4.56
N LYS A 47 2.75 2.73 -5.86
CA LYS A 47 1.74 2.79 -6.92
C LYS A 47 0.70 1.67 -6.81
N ILE A 48 1.15 0.44 -6.54
CA ILE A 48 0.25 -0.71 -6.32
C ILE A 48 -0.63 -0.46 -5.08
N LEU A 49 -0.03 -0.07 -3.95
CA LEU A 49 -0.72 0.19 -2.69
C LEU A 49 -1.77 1.31 -2.83
N HIS A 50 -1.43 2.40 -3.54
CA HIS A 50 -2.35 3.49 -3.85
C HIS A 50 -3.50 3.06 -4.74
N HIS A 51 -3.24 2.24 -5.75
CA HIS A 51 -4.29 1.69 -6.61
C HIS A 51 -5.34 0.95 -5.77
N TYR A 52 -4.91 0.07 -4.86
CA TYR A 52 -5.84 -0.62 -3.95
C TYR A 52 -6.48 0.30 -2.90
N GLY A 53 -5.79 1.36 -2.48
CA GLY A 53 -6.34 2.39 -1.60
C GLY A 53 -7.52 3.11 -2.27
N ARG A 54 -7.34 3.60 -3.49
CA ARG A 54 -8.40 4.23 -4.30
C ARG A 54 -9.55 3.26 -4.56
N LYS A 55 -9.23 2.02 -4.97
CA LYS A 55 -10.22 0.96 -5.19
C LYS A 55 -11.07 0.73 -3.94
N THR A 56 -10.43 0.69 -2.77
CA THR A 56 -11.12 0.56 -1.48
C THR A 56 -12.03 1.75 -1.23
N ILE A 57 -11.55 2.99 -1.38
CA ILE A 57 -12.35 4.20 -1.20
C ILE A 57 -13.57 4.20 -2.13
N LEU A 58 -13.38 3.92 -3.43
CA LEU A 58 -14.47 3.88 -4.41
C LEU A 58 -15.52 2.83 -4.09
N MET A 59 -15.11 1.59 -3.75
CA MET A 59 -16.04 0.54 -3.33
C MET A 59 -16.88 0.96 -2.12
N HIS A 60 -16.27 1.69 -1.18
CA HIS A 60 -16.89 2.14 0.04
C HIS A 60 -17.83 3.33 -0.17
N TRP A 61 -17.46 4.24 -1.07
CA TRP A 61 -18.29 5.38 -1.44
C TRP A 61 -19.59 4.95 -2.10
N MET A 62 -19.53 3.93 -2.96
CA MET A 62 -20.73 3.32 -3.56
C MET A 62 -21.63 2.61 -2.53
N GLY A 63 -21.05 2.10 -1.45
CA GLY A 63 -21.76 1.37 -0.40
C GLY A 63 -22.23 2.21 0.78
N GLY A 64 -21.90 3.51 0.85
CA GLY A 64 -22.26 4.38 1.98
C GLY A 64 -21.54 4.05 3.30
N VAL A 65 -20.44 3.28 3.25
CA VAL A 65 -19.70 2.83 4.45
C VAL A 65 -18.30 3.42 4.44
N SER A 66 -17.76 3.85 5.57
CA SER A 66 -16.40 4.39 5.63
C SER A 66 -15.33 3.34 5.27
N PRO A 67 -14.33 3.70 4.44
CA PRO A 67 -13.19 2.83 4.17
C PRO A 67 -12.38 2.60 5.45
N THR A 68 -11.91 1.37 5.64
CA THR A 68 -11.06 1.02 6.80
C THR A 68 -9.72 0.49 6.33
N MET A 69 -8.67 0.81 7.09
CA MET A 69 -7.32 0.29 6.84
C MET A 69 -7.28 -1.24 6.81
N LYS A 70 -8.10 -1.91 7.64
CA LYS A 70 -8.21 -3.38 7.67
C LYS A 70 -8.69 -3.94 6.33
N LYS A 71 -9.70 -3.31 5.72
CA LYS A 71 -10.23 -3.75 4.41
C LYS A 71 -9.24 -3.49 3.28
N TRP A 72 -8.58 -2.34 3.30
CA TRP A 72 -7.52 -2.04 2.33
C TRP A 72 -6.37 -3.06 2.39
N ARG A 73 -5.84 -3.33 3.60
CA ARG A 73 -4.81 -4.36 3.80
C ARG A 73 -5.25 -5.73 3.32
N ARG A 74 -6.49 -6.13 3.64
CA ARG A 74 -7.06 -7.40 3.15
C ARG A 74 -7.03 -7.47 1.62
N GLN A 75 -7.40 -6.40 0.92
CA GLN A 75 -7.37 -6.39 -0.55
C GLN A 75 -5.95 -6.57 -1.10
N VAL A 76 -4.97 -5.87 -0.52
CA VAL A 76 -3.56 -6.01 -0.92
C VAL A 76 -3.06 -7.44 -0.68
N ASN A 77 -3.36 -8.02 0.48
CA ASN A 77 -2.94 -9.37 0.82
C ASN A 77 -3.64 -10.44 -0.03
N THR A 78 -4.87 -10.22 -0.48
CA THR A 78 -5.57 -11.12 -1.42
C THR A 78 -4.92 -11.17 -2.79
N VAL A 79 -4.32 -10.08 -3.27
CA VAL A 79 -3.71 -10.04 -4.61
C VAL A 79 -2.22 -10.36 -4.61
N LEU A 80 -1.58 -10.29 -3.44
CA LEU A 80 -0.16 -10.58 -3.27
C LEU A 80 0.26 -11.95 -3.86
N PRO A 81 -0.48 -13.07 -3.63
CA PRO A 81 -0.17 -14.35 -4.26
C PRO A 81 -0.18 -14.31 -5.79
N LEU A 82 -1.08 -13.52 -6.39
CA LEU A 82 -1.18 -13.38 -7.85
C LEU A 82 0.06 -12.66 -8.42
N TYR A 83 0.55 -11.64 -7.71
CA TYR A 83 1.81 -10.99 -8.08
C TYR A 83 2.97 -11.99 -7.98
N LYS A 84 3.09 -12.74 -6.87
CA LYS A 84 4.12 -13.76 -6.69
C LYS A 84 4.13 -14.76 -7.86
N LEU A 85 2.98 -15.36 -8.15
CA LEU A 85 2.83 -16.35 -9.22
C LEU A 85 3.18 -15.77 -10.60
N THR A 86 2.84 -14.50 -10.86
CA THR A 86 3.19 -13.81 -12.10
C THR A 86 4.71 -13.62 -12.24
N PHE A 87 5.41 -13.26 -11.16
CA PHE A 87 6.87 -13.09 -11.18
C PHE A 87 7.60 -14.43 -11.22
N GLU A 88 7.07 -15.45 -10.53
CA GLU A 88 7.57 -16.82 -10.54
C GLU A 88 7.49 -17.43 -11.94
N LYS A 89 6.34 -17.33 -12.61
CA LYS A 89 6.16 -17.79 -14.01
C LYS A 89 7.11 -17.09 -14.99
N ARG A 90 7.57 -15.88 -14.67
CA ARG A 90 8.53 -15.10 -15.46
C ARG A 90 9.99 -15.34 -15.06
N GLY A 91 10.27 -16.22 -14.09
CA GLY A 91 11.61 -16.47 -13.56
C GLY A 91 12.26 -15.26 -12.89
N ASN A 92 11.46 -14.29 -12.41
CA ASN A 92 11.96 -12.99 -11.93
C ASN A 92 11.58 -12.72 -10.46
N MET A 93 11.81 -13.72 -9.61
CA MET A 93 11.54 -13.63 -8.17
C MET A 93 12.39 -12.56 -7.48
N THR A 94 13.60 -12.29 -7.96
CA THR A 94 14.44 -11.20 -7.43
C THR A 94 13.76 -9.83 -7.56
N LYS A 95 13.02 -9.59 -8.65
CA LYS A 95 12.26 -8.35 -8.83
C LYS A 95 11.01 -8.31 -7.96
N PHE A 96 10.37 -9.45 -7.71
CA PHE A 96 9.28 -9.55 -6.74
C PHE A 96 9.74 -9.13 -5.35
N THR A 97 10.83 -9.73 -4.85
CA THR A 97 11.39 -9.40 -3.53
C THR A 97 11.73 -7.92 -3.44
N LYS A 98 12.45 -7.36 -4.43
CA LYS A 98 12.80 -5.92 -4.45
C LYS A 98 11.60 -4.97 -4.43
N ILE A 99 10.43 -5.41 -4.88
CA ILE A 99 9.20 -4.59 -4.86
C ILE A 99 8.46 -4.81 -3.55
N TRP A 100 8.25 -6.06 -3.14
CA TRP A 100 7.31 -6.40 -2.08
C TRP A 100 7.92 -6.52 -0.69
N GLU A 101 9.25 -6.68 -0.56
CA GLU A 101 9.95 -6.81 0.73
C GLU A 101 9.52 -5.78 1.78
N PRO A 102 9.39 -4.46 1.48
CA PRO A 102 8.92 -3.50 2.49
C PRO A 102 7.52 -3.81 3.05
N TRP A 103 6.62 -4.32 2.21
CA TRP A 103 5.26 -4.71 2.62
C TRP A 103 5.28 -6.00 3.44
N LEU A 104 6.05 -6.99 3.01
CA LEU A 104 6.18 -8.28 3.69
C LEU A 104 6.74 -8.10 5.10
N THR A 105 7.80 -7.31 5.23
CA THR A 105 8.41 -6.98 6.53
C THR A 105 7.43 -6.27 7.45
N GLN A 106 6.64 -5.31 6.93
CA GLN A 106 5.66 -4.59 7.73
C GLN A 106 4.52 -5.49 8.25
N GLU A 107 4.03 -6.41 7.41
CA GLU A 107 2.92 -7.28 7.77
C GLU A 107 3.37 -8.52 8.58
N GLY A 108 4.67 -8.66 8.87
CA GLY A 108 5.22 -9.80 9.61
C GLY A 108 5.09 -11.11 8.83
N LEU A 109 5.16 -10.98 7.52
CA LEU A 109 4.77 -11.98 6.54
C LEU A 109 6.10 -12.54 5.93
N ASP A 110 6.26 -13.87 5.72
CA ASP A 110 7.43 -14.48 5.01
C ASP A 110 7.25 -14.70 3.49
N VAL A 111 8.29 -14.42 2.69
CA VAL A 111 8.32 -14.52 1.20
C VAL A 111 7.74 -15.85 0.68
N ASP A 112 7.81 -16.91 1.49
CA ASP A 112 7.24 -18.22 1.20
C ASP A 112 5.79 -18.45 1.71
N TYR A 113 4.87 -17.51 1.44
CA TYR A 113 3.41 -17.64 1.71
C TYR A 113 2.67 -18.76 0.94
N ARG A 114 3.26 -19.95 0.79
CA ARG A 114 2.66 -21.10 0.08
C ARG A 114 1.31 -21.56 0.65
N ASN A 115 0.83 -20.98 1.76
CA ASN A 115 -0.36 -21.41 2.49
C ASN A 115 -1.53 -20.39 2.46
N LEU A 116 -1.57 -19.46 1.51
CA LEU A 116 -2.67 -18.47 1.37
C LEU A 116 -3.53 -18.69 0.12
N ILE A 117 -3.85 -19.95 -0.19
CA ILE A 117 -4.97 -20.33 -1.06
C ILE A 117 -5.97 -21.12 -0.22
#